data_AF-A0A0D6P6E1-F1
#
_entry.id   AF-A0A0D6P6E1-F1
#
_cell.length_a   1.000
_cell.length_b   1.000
_cell.length_c   1.000
_cell.angle_alpha   90.00
_cell.angle_beta   90.00
_cell.angle_gamma   90.00
#
_symmetry.space_group_name_H-M   'P 1'
#
loop_
_entity.id
_entity.type
_entity.pdbx_description
1 polymer ?
#
loop_
_entity_poly.entity_id
_entity_poly.type
_entity_poly.pdbx_seq_one_letter_code
_entity_poly.pdbx_strand_id
1 'polypeptide(L)'
;MCRLFASQDPASYAAETRPMRLHGHATSVRLEAAFWDILEEIAGREGMSLNRFVSVLHDEIMERQGGVANFASFLRVTCLHFLNNQDLHAAQVAARRDARMPAPGREPAQGGERVGGQGAGRAEPVVVA
;
A
#
# COMPACT_ATOMS: atom_id res chain seq x y z
N MET A 1 -11.66 -24.62 -31.70
CA MET A 1 -11.54 -23.81 -30.48
C MET A 1 -10.90 -24.68 -29.40
N CYS A 2 -9.88 -24.21 -28.66
CA CYS A 2 -9.20 -25.02 -27.64
C CYS A 2 -10.11 -25.25 -26.42
N ARG A 3 -10.03 -26.43 -25.77
CA ARG A 3 -10.83 -26.77 -24.57
C ARG A 3 -10.66 -25.76 -23.43
N LEU A 4 -9.49 -25.10 -23.37
CA LEU A 4 -9.15 -24.08 -22.37
C LEU A 4 -10.26 -23.03 -22.15
N PHE A 5 -10.88 -22.53 -23.24
CA PHE A 5 -11.92 -21.50 -23.16
C PHE A 5 -13.34 -22.07 -22.99
N ALA A 6 -13.55 -23.33 -23.39
CA ALA A 6 -14.86 -23.97 -23.35
C ALA A 6 -15.16 -24.67 -22.02
N SER A 7 -14.14 -24.91 -21.19
CA SER A 7 -14.26 -25.57 -19.89
C SER A 7 -14.30 -24.59 -18.70
N GLN A 8 -14.73 -23.35 -18.92
CA GLN A 8 -14.87 -22.37 -17.85
C GLN A 8 -16.08 -22.73 -16.97
N ASP A 9 -15.92 -22.60 -15.65
CA ASP A 9 -17.02 -22.80 -14.71
C ASP A 9 -18.09 -21.70 -14.91
N PRO A 10 -19.37 -22.04 -15.16
CA PRO A 10 -20.45 -21.07 -15.23
C PRO A 10 -20.60 -20.15 -14.03
N ALA A 11 -20.21 -20.59 -12.84
CA ALA A 11 -20.23 -19.74 -11.65
C ALA A 11 -19.26 -18.55 -11.78
N SER A 12 -18.12 -18.74 -12.45
CA SER A 12 -17.05 -17.74 -12.53
C SER A 12 -17.44 -16.48 -13.33
N TYR A 13 -18.26 -16.63 -14.39
CA TYR A 13 -18.76 -15.51 -15.20
C TYR A 13 -20.19 -15.10 -14.83
N ALA A 14 -20.76 -15.65 -13.75
CA ALA A 14 -22.04 -15.20 -13.24
C ALA A 14 -21.92 -13.76 -12.70
N ALA A 15 -22.82 -12.88 -13.13
CA ALA A 15 -22.79 -11.47 -12.74
C ALA A 15 -23.45 -11.25 -11.38
N GLU A 16 -22.64 -10.86 -10.39
CA GLU A 16 -23.03 -10.56 -9.02
C GLU A 16 -23.06 -9.05 -8.78
N THR A 17 -24.12 -8.58 -8.11
CA THR A 17 -24.23 -7.19 -7.66
C THR A 17 -23.90 -7.11 -6.18
N ARG A 18 -22.87 -6.33 -5.81
CA ARG A 18 -22.48 -6.12 -4.42
C ARG A 18 -22.64 -4.65 -4.02
N PRO A 19 -23.17 -4.36 -2.82
CA PRO A 19 -23.23 -3.00 -2.30
C PRO A 19 -21.83 -2.55 -1.87
N MET A 20 -21.47 -1.33 -2.27
CA MET A 20 -20.20 -0.69 -1.96
C MET A 20 -20.45 0.71 -1.41
N ARG A 21 -19.58 1.20 -0.53
CA ARG A 21 -19.61 2.59 -0.06
C ARG A 21 -18.52 3.39 -0.76
N LEU A 22 -18.91 4.27 -1.68
CA LEU A 22 -17.99 5.13 -2.44
C LEU A 22 -18.31 6.58 -2.09
N HIS A 23 -17.33 7.35 -1.60
CA HIS A 23 -17.53 8.70 -1.06
C HIS A 23 -18.70 8.85 -0.07
N GLY A 24 -18.94 7.84 0.77
CA GLY A 24 -20.06 7.83 1.72
C GLY A 24 -21.44 7.53 1.10
N HIS A 25 -21.53 7.40 -0.23
CA HIS A 25 -22.75 6.97 -0.92
C HIS A 25 -22.80 5.45 -1.05
N ALA A 26 -23.99 4.88 -0.87
CA ALA A 26 -24.24 3.47 -1.15
C ALA A 26 -24.40 3.28 -2.66
N THR A 27 -23.42 2.64 -3.28
CA THR A 27 -23.38 2.35 -4.71
C THR A 27 -23.46 0.85 -4.93
N SER A 28 -24.33 0.41 -5.83
CA SER A 28 -24.35 -1.00 -6.25
C SER A 28 -23.43 -1.20 -7.45
N VAL A 29 -22.51 -2.16 -7.35
CA VAL A 29 -21.57 -2.48 -8.43
C VAL A 29 -21.84 -3.91 -8.89
N ARG A 30 -21.94 -4.12 -10.20
CA ARG A 30 -22.20 -5.44 -10.81
C ARG A 30 -20.99 -5.92 -11.62
N LEU A 31 -20.40 -7.04 -11.19
CA LEU A 31 -19.25 -7.69 -11.81
C LEU A 31 -19.43 -9.21 -11.82
N GLU A 32 -18.70 -9.89 -12.69
CA GLU A 32 -18.57 -11.34 -12.71
C GLU A 32 -17.90 -11.85 -11.42
N ALA A 33 -18.31 -13.01 -10.92
CA ALA A 33 -17.78 -13.61 -9.68
C ALA A 33 -16.24 -13.69 -9.69
N ALA A 34 -15.63 -14.09 -10.82
CA ALA A 34 -14.18 -14.15 -10.97
C ALA A 34 -13.48 -12.80 -10.72
N PHE A 35 -14.09 -11.69 -11.11
CA PHE A 35 -13.51 -10.37 -10.82
C PHE A 35 -13.64 -10.01 -9.35
N TRP A 36 -14.73 -10.42 -8.68
CA TRP A 36 -14.85 -10.23 -7.24
C TRP A 36 -13.78 -10.99 -6.48
N ASP A 37 -13.52 -12.25 -6.85
CA ASP A 37 -12.49 -13.08 -6.22
C ASP A 37 -11.10 -12.45 -6.36
N ILE A 38 -10.76 -11.95 -7.56
CA ILE A 38 -9.49 -11.26 -7.79
C ILE A 38 -9.40 -9.97 -6.97
N LEU A 39 -10.47 -9.18 -6.88
CA LEU A 39 -10.47 -7.96 -6.05
C LEU A 39 -10.29 -8.28 -4.56
N GLU A 40 -10.89 -9.37 -4.07
CA GLU A 40 -10.68 -9.85 -2.70
C GLU A 40 -9.24 -10.29 -2.46
N GLU A 41 -8.64 -10.99 -3.42
CA GLU A 41 -7.23 -11.38 -3.35
C GLU A 41 -6.32 -10.15 -3.26
N ILE A 42 -6.52 -9.15 -4.13
CA ILE A 42 -5.72 -7.92 -4.13
C ILE A 42 -5.89 -7.19 -2.79
N ALA A 43 -7.13 -7.03 -2.32
CA ALA A 43 -7.41 -6.38 -1.05
C ALA A 43 -6.72 -7.11 0.13
N GLY A 44 -6.75 -8.44 0.13
CA GLY A 44 -6.05 -9.27 1.11
C GLY A 44 -4.53 -9.06 1.09
N ARG A 45 -3.92 -9.00 -0.09
CA ARG A 45 -2.48 -8.71 -0.26
C ARG A 45 -2.11 -7.31 0.22
N GLU A 46 -2.99 -6.33 0.04
CA GLU A 46 -2.83 -4.95 0.55
C GLU A 46 -3.16 -4.82 2.05
N GLY A 47 -3.63 -5.88 2.71
CA GLY A 47 -4.03 -5.84 4.12
C GLY A 47 -5.28 -5.00 4.38
N MET A 48 -6.19 -4.93 3.41
CA MET A 48 -7.44 -4.17 3.46
C MET A 48 -8.66 -5.07 3.28
N SER A 49 -9.81 -4.67 3.80
CA SER A 49 -11.09 -5.27 3.39
C SER A 49 -11.41 -4.89 1.94
N LEU A 50 -12.13 -5.74 1.20
CA LEU A 50 -12.59 -5.45 -0.16
C LEU A 50 -13.26 -4.07 -0.30
N ASN A 51 -14.23 -3.75 0.56
CA ASN A 51 -14.92 -2.46 0.54
C ASN A 51 -13.93 -1.28 0.62
N ARG A 52 -13.04 -1.32 1.62
CA ARG A 52 -12.00 -0.29 1.79
C ARG A 52 -11.09 -0.16 0.58
N PHE A 53 -10.62 -1.28 0.03
CA PHE A 53 -9.75 -1.28 -1.15
C PHE A 53 -10.44 -0.61 -2.35
N VAL A 54 -11.69 -0.99 -2.62
CA VAL A 54 -12.49 -0.43 -3.72
C VAL A 54 -12.77 1.06 -3.49
N SER A 55 -13.06 1.49 -2.26
CA SER A 55 -13.24 2.91 -1.93
C SER A 55 -11.95 3.71 -2.16
N VAL A 56 -10.80 3.23 -1.69
CA VAL A 56 -9.50 3.90 -1.90
C VAL A 56 -9.19 4.03 -3.38
N LEU A 57 -9.37 2.96 -4.16
CA LEU A 57 -9.19 2.99 -5.61
C LEU A 57 -10.09 4.04 -6.28
N HIS A 58 -11.35 4.12 -5.85
CA HIS A 58 -12.31 5.10 -6.34
C HIS A 58 -11.87 6.53 -6.01
N ASP A 59 -11.39 6.78 -4.80
CA ASP A 59 -10.94 8.11 -4.39
C ASP A 59 -9.70 8.54 -5.20
N GLU A 60 -8.70 7.66 -5.33
CA GLU A 60 -7.45 7.95 -6.08
C GLU A 60 -7.70 8.29 -7.55
N ILE A 61 -8.60 7.56 -8.21
CA ILE A 61 -8.90 7.78 -9.62
C ILE A 61 -9.70 9.06 -9.83
N MET A 62 -10.58 9.42 -8.89
CA MET A 62 -11.30 10.69 -8.90
C MET A 62 -10.35 11.86 -8.73
N GLU A 63 -9.38 11.76 -7.82
CA GLU A 63 -8.34 12.79 -7.63
C GLU A 63 -7.44 12.95 -8.85
N ARG A 64 -7.06 11.85 -9.51
CA ARG A 64 -6.13 11.88 -10.65
C ARG A 64 -6.78 12.29 -11.97
N GLN A 65 -8.01 11.89 -12.23
CA GLN A 65 -8.67 12.08 -13.54
C GLN A 65 -9.90 12.98 -13.50
N GLY A 66 -10.34 13.44 -12.32
CA GLY A 66 -11.52 14.29 -12.15
C GLY A 66 -12.86 13.56 -12.36
N GLY A 67 -12.85 12.23 -12.51
CA GLY A 67 -14.04 11.46 -12.80
C GLY A 67 -13.76 10.00 -13.16
N VAL A 68 -14.76 9.14 -12.96
CA VAL A 68 -14.80 7.78 -13.54
C VAL A 68 -16.15 7.53 -14.17
N ALA A 69 -16.21 7.59 -15.49
CA ALA A 69 -17.46 7.38 -16.22
C ALA A 69 -17.96 5.92 -16.12
N ASN A 70 -17.07 4.94 -16.01
CA ASN A 70 -17.43 3.52 -15.92
C ASN A 70 -16.56 2.77 -14.90
N PHE A 71 -16.96 2.85 -13.63
CA PHE A 71 -16.21 2.26 -12.53
C PHE A 71 -16.18 0.72 -12.59
N ALA A 72 -17.24 0.07 -13.08
CA ALA A 72 -17.25 -1.38 -13.25
C ALA A 72 -16.22 -1.84 -14.29
N SER A 73 -16.12 -1.17 -15.44
CA SER A 73 -15.07 -1.46 -16.42
C SER A 73 -13.67 -1.18 -15.88
N PHE A 74 -13.51 -0.10 -15.11
CA PHE A 74 -12.23 0.19 -14.44
C PHE A 74 -11.81 -0.98 -13.55
N LEU A 75 -12.68 -1.47 -12.67
CA LEU A 75 -12.38 -2.60 -11.78
C LEU A 75 -12.00 -3.89 -12.55
N ARG A 76 -12.68 -4.20 -13.66
CA ARG A 76 -12.30 -5.34 -14.52
C ARG A 76 -10.89 -5.18 -15.07
N VAL A 77 -10.57 -3.99 -15.58
CA VAL A 77 -9.24 -3.67 -16.11
C VAL A 77 -8.19 -3.67 -14.98
N THR A 78 -8.53 -3.24 -13.77
CA THR A 78 -7.66 -3.35 -12.59
C THR A 78 -7.30 -4.81 -12.30
N CYS A 79 -8.25 -5.73 -12.36
CA CYS A 79 -7.99 -7.16 -12.17
C CYS A 79 -7.02 -7.71 -13.23
N LEU A 80 -7.25 -7.38 -14.50
CA LEU A 80 -6.34 -7.77 -15.59
C LEU A 80 -4.94 -7.16 -15.40
N HIS A 81 -4.87 -5.89 -14.99
CA HIS A 81 -3.60 -5.22 -14.74
C HIS A 81 -2.85 -5.90 -13.59
N PHE A 82 -3.53 -6.26 -12.49
CA PHE A 82 -2.94 -7.00 -11.40
C PHE A 82 -2.40 -8.36 -11.84
N LEU A 83 -3.19 -9.16 -12.56
CA LEU A 83 -2.76 -10.49 -13.03
C LEU A 83 -1.52 -10.42 -13.93
N ASN A 84 -1.39 -9.36 -14.74
CA ASN A 84 -0.22 -9.15 -15.58
C ASN A 84 1.00 -8.58 -14.83
N ASN A 85 0.84 -8.12 -13.60
CA ASN A 85 1.87 -7.38 -12.85
C ASN A 85 2.01 -7.87 -11.39
N GLN A 86 1.77 -9.16 -11.13
CA GLN A 86 1.77 -9.71 -9.76
C GLN A 86 3.10 -9.53 -9.04
N ASP A 87 4.23 -9.72 -9.73
CA ASP A 87 5.57 -9.56 -9.14
C ASP A 87 5.86 -8.10 -8.75
N LEU A 88 5.50 -7.16 -9.61
CA LEU A 88 5.62 -5.72 -9.33
C LEU A 88 4.73 -5.31 -8.16
N HIS A 89 3.49 -5.81 -8.12
CA HIS A 89 2.57 -5.58 -7.01
C HIS A 89 3.13 -6.11 -5.69
N ALA A 90 3.62 -7.36 -5.67
CA ALA A 90 4.22 -7.98 -4.50
C ALA A 90 5.44 -7.19 -3.99
N ALA A 91 6.34 -6.76 -4.89
CA ALA A 91 7.49 -5.94 -4.54
C ALA A 91 7.08 -4.58 -3.91
N GLN A 92 6.06 -3.92 -4.47
CA GLN A 92 5.54 -2.65 -3.95
C GLN A 92 4.86 -2.79 -2.58
N VAL A 93 4.16 -3.90 -2.35
CA VAL A 93 3.55 -4.19 -1.03
C VAL A 93 4.64 -4.46 0.01
N ALA A 94 5.67 -5.25 -0.33
CA ALA A 94 6.81 -5.52 0.56
C ALA A 94 7.55 -4.23 0.94
N ALA A 95 7.90 -3.39 -0.04
CA ALA A 95 8.58 -2.12 0.20
C ALA A 95 7.78 -1.19 1.14
N ARG A 96 6.45 -1.11 0.98
CA ARG A 96 5.56 -0.33 1.87
C ARG A 96 5.52 -0.89 3.29
N ARG A 97 5.55 -2.21 3.44
CA ARG A 97 5.60 -2.88 4.75
C ARG A 97 6.93 -2.60 5.47
N ASP A 98 8.05 -2.70 4.75
CA ASP A 98 9.38 -2.46 5.31
C ASP A 98 9.55 -1.00 5.76
N ALA A 99 9.07 -0.04 4.94
CA ALA A 99 9.10 1.38 5.29
C ALA A 99 8.27 1.73 6.53
N ARG A 100 7.25 0.92 6.86
CA ARG A 100 6.39 1.10 8.04
C ARG A 100 6.96 0.45 9.31
N MET A 101 7.95 -0.43 9.18
CA MET A 101 8.66 -1.00 10.33
C MET A 101 9.75 0.00 10.76
N PRO A 102 9.62 0.69 11.92
CA PRO A 102 10.71 1.52 12.41
C PRO A 102 11.94 0.63 12.65
N ALA A 103 13.10 1.06 12.18
CA ALA A 103 14.36 0.36 12.42
C ALA A 103 14.52 0.06 13.91
N PRO A 104 14.98 -1.15 14.30
CA PRO A 104 15.25 -1.43 15.72
C PRO A 104 16.21 -0.35 16.23
N GLY A 105 15.80 0.32 17.30
CA GLY A 105 16.51 1.45 17.87
C GLY A 105 17.98 1.08 18.08
N ARG A 106 18.89 1.85 17.46
CA ARG A 106 20.29 1.84 17.88
C ARG A 106 20.30 2.36 19.31
N GLU A 107 20.57 1.47 20.26
CA GLU A 107 20.91 1.86 21.63
C GLU A 107 22.01 2.94 21.57
N PRO A 108 21.82 4.10 22.22
CA PRO A 108 22.91 5.05 22.35
C PRO A 108 23.96 4.40 23.26
N ALA A 109 25.17 4.22 22.73
CA ALA A 109 26.32 3.82 23.52
C ALA A 109 26.51 4.84 24.65
N GLN A 110 26.19 4.43 25.89
CA GLN A 110 26.39 5.24 27.09
C GLN A 110 27.89 5.46 27.32
N GLY A 111 28.22 6.70 27.71
CA GLY A 111 29.56 7.21 27.84
C GLY A 111 30.43 6.46 28.86
N GLY A 112 31.70 6.30 28.51
CA GLY A 112 32.79 6.04 29.45
C GLY A 112 33.61 7.31 29.63
N GLU A 113 33.14 8.19 30.51
CA GLU A 113 33.89 9.33 31.03
C GLU A 113 35.14 8.82 31.76
N ARG A 114 36.34 9.19 31.30
CA ARG A 114 37.58 9.04 32.06
C ARG A 114 38.12 10.41 32.41
N VAL A 115 37.86 10.81 33.65
CA VAL A 115 38.47 11.94 34.34
C VAL A 115 39.85 11.54 34.89
N GLY A 116 40.81 12.45 34.76
CA GLY A 116 42.10 12.49 35.47
C GLY A 116 43.30 12.39 34.53
N GLY A 117 44.29 13.28 34.51
CA GLY A 117 44.64 14.45 35.32
C GLY A 117 46.08 14.88 34.94
N GLN A 118 46.57 15.99 35.54
CA GLN A 118 47.88 16.67 35.38
C GLN A 118 48.06 17.54 34.12
N GLY A 119 48.54 18.78 34.17
CA GLY A 119 49.06 19.62 35.25
C GLY A 119 50.17 20.57 34.73
N ALA A 120 50.20 21.80 35.27
CA ALA A 120 51.32 22.78 35.32
C ALA A 120 51.49 23.86 34.21
N GLY A 121 51.69 25.11 34.68
CA GLY A 121 52.43 26.17 33.97
C GLY A 121 51.64 27.47 33.73
N ARG A 122 51.36 28.28 34.77
CA ARG A 122 52.06 29.53 35.17
C ARG A 122 51.61 30.79 34.42
N ALA A 123 51.11 31.74 35.22
CA ALA A 123 50.59 33.06 34.86
C ALA A 123 51.68 34.07 34.48
N GLU A 124 51.33 35.05 33.64
CA GLU A 124 51.83 36.44 33.64
C GLU A 124 50.69 37.41 33.25
N PRO A 125 50.53 38.58 33.90
CA PRO A 125 49.49 39.56 33.59
C PRO A 125 49.99 40.65 32.63
N VAL A 126 49.18 41.02 31.62
CA VAL A 126 49.42 42.21 30.79
C VAL A 126 48.49 43.32 31.23
N VAL A 127 49.11 44.41 31.67
CA VAL A 127 48.53 45.71 32.05
C VAL A 127 48.06 46.42 30.77
N VAL A 128 46.84 46.97 30.78
CA VAL A 128 46.34 47.87 29.72
C VAL A 128 46.14 49.25 30.34
N ALA A 129 46.81 50.24 29.74
CA ALA A 129 46.62 51.66 29.97
C ALA A 129 45.53 52.22 29.05
#